data_AF-A0A8B5UGJ7-F1
#
_entry.id   AF-A0A8B5UGJ7-F1
#
_cell.length_a   1.000
_cell.length_b   1.000
_cell.length_c   1.000
_cell.angle_alpha   90.00
_cell.angle_beta   90.00
_cell.angle_gamma   90.00
#
_symmetry.space_group_name_H-M   'P 1'
#
loop_
_entity.id
_entity.type
_entity.pdbx_description
1 polymer ?
#
loop_
_entity_poly.entity_id
_entity_poly.type
_entity_poly.pdbx_seq_one_letter_code
_entity_poly.pdbx_strand_id
1 'polypeptide(L)'
;MEQIRPFPPQELIDKADEEEAIRLAPAPDLMNWVIANFLTIGGPLHNPDHDHIAEMLHDNEEFLAFAWASSAYTRAKRMVLGQCEKVMFQQ
;
A
#
# COMPACT_ATOMS: atom_id res chain seq x y z
N MET A 1 -22.50 0.69 3.20
CA MET A 1 -21.73 1.95 3.21
C MET A 1 -20.66 1.80 2.16
N GLU A 2 -20.49 2.77 1.26
CA GLU A 2 -19.35 2.79 0.34
C GLU A 2 -18.06 2.88 1.18
N GLN A 3 -17.15 1.95 0.96
CA GLN A 3 -15.88 1.90 1.69
C GLN A 3 -14.93 2.95 1.09
N ILE A 4 -14.62 3.99 1.86
CA ILE A 4 -13.72 5.06 1.42
C ILE A 4 -12.27 4.54 1.43
N ARG A 5 -11.51 4.88 0.39
CA ARG A 5 -10.06 4.61 0.34
C ARG A 5 -9.35 5.31 1.51
N PRO A 6 -8.57 4.61 2.34
CA PRO A 6 -7.85 5.23 3.43
C PRO A 6 -6.78 6.24 2.98
N PHE A 7 -6.47 7.17 3.88
CA PHE A 7 -5.42 8.18 3.72
C PHE A 7 -4.30 7.92 4.74
N PRO A 8 -3.06 8.36 4.45
CA PRO A 8 -1.97 8.25 5.42
C PRO A 8 -2.29 9.00 6.72
N PRO A 9 -1.75 8.56 7.88
CA PRO A 9 -1.87 9.28 9.14
C PRO A 9 -1.36 10.72 9.00
N GLN A 10 -2.12 11.70 9.49
CA GLN A 10 -1.73 13.13 9.39
C GLN A 10 -0.37 13.39 10.02
N GLU A 11 -0.11 12.80 11.20
CA GLU A 11 1.18 12.91 11.91
C GLU A 11 2.39 12.41 11.10
N LEU A 12 2.18 11.49 10.16
CA LEU A 12 3.22 11.02 9.26
C LEU A 12 3.56 12.08 8.20
N ILE A 13 2.54 12.74 7.68
CA ILE A 13 2.67 13.78 6.64
C ILE A 13 3.21 15.07 7.23
N ASP A 14 2.78 15.46 8.43
CA ASP A 14 3.24 16.69 9.08
C ASP A 14 4.76 16.67 9.34
N LYS A 15 5.32 15.48 9.59
CA LYS A 15 6.78 15.28 9.78
C LYS A 15 7.58 15.23 8.48
N ALA A 16 6.93 15.20 7.32
CA ALA A 16 7.61 15.07 6.03
C ALA A 16 8.53 16.26 5.71
N ASP A 17 8.12 17.47 6.12
CA ASP A 17 8.91 18.69 5.92
C ASP A 17 9.96 18.93 7.01
N GLU A 18 9.87 18.20 8.14
CA GLU A 18 10.77 18.33 9.29
C GLU A 18 12.04 17.47 9.14
N GLU A 19 11.99 16.42 8.32
CA GLU A 19 13.03 15.40 8.25
C GLU A 19 13.48 15.11 6.82
N GLU A 20 14.79 15.03 6.59
CA GLU A 20 15.35 14.69 5.28
C GLU A 20 15.15 13.20 4.93
N ALA A 21 14.98 12.34 5.93
CA ALA A 21 14.74 10.91 5.75
C ALA A 21 13.25 10.59 5.57
N ILE A 22 12.93 9.70 4.63
CA ILE A 22 11.56 9.21 4.45
C ILE A 22 11.16 8.33 5.63
N ARG A 23 10.04 8.65 6.27
CA ARG A 23 9.41 7.79 7.28
C ARG A 23 8.42 6.84 6.63
N LEU A 24 8.39 5.61 7.12
CA LEU A 24 7.39 4.61 6.75
C LEU A 24 6.48 4.33 7.94
N ALA A 25 5.19 4.19 7.67
CA ALA A 25 4.21 3.70 8.64
C ALA A 25 3.43 2.52 8.03
N PRO A 26 3.13 1.46 8.79
CA PRO A 26 2.32 0.36 8.29
C PRO A 26 0.91 0.84 7.90
N ALA A 27 0.35 0.25 6.85
CA ALA A 27 -0.95 0.63 6.28
C ALA A 27 -1.93 -0.56 6.19
N PRO A 28 -2.29 -1.19 7.33
CA PRO A 28 -3.17 -2.37 7.34
C PRO A 28 -4.59 -2.05 6.86
N ASP A 29 -5.06 -0.83 7.10
CA ASP A 29 -6.34 -0.32 6.61
C ASP A 29 -6.36 -0.19 5.08
N LEU A 30 -5.26 0.28 4.48
CA LEU A 30 -5.09 0.30 3.03
C LEU A 30 -5.09 -1.12 2.44
N MET A 31 -4.38 -2.05 3.08
CA MET A 31 -4.38 -3.46 2.66
C MET A 31 -5.79 -4.03 2.67
N ASN A 32 -6.54 -3.85 3.76
CA ASN A 32 -7.93 -4.30 3.87
C ASN A 32 -8.82 -3.69 2.78
N TRP A 33 -8.63 -2.41 2.47
CA TRP A 33 -9.34 -1.76 1.38
C TRP A 33 -8.96 -2.34 0.02
N VAL A 34 -7.68 -2.61 -0.25
CA VAL A 34 -7.23 -3.23 -1.50
C VAL A 34 -7.81 -4.63 -1.65
N ILE A 35 -7.80 -5.45 -0.60
CA ILE A 35 -8.37 -6.81 -0.64
C ILE A 35 -9.86 -6.74 -0.97
N ALA A 36 -10.63 -5.91 -0.26
CA ALA A 36 -12.07 -5.80 -0.44
C ALA A 36 -12.48 -5.24 -1.82
N ASN A 37 -11.65 -4.38 -2.42
CA ASN A 37 -12.02 -3.67 -3.64
C ASN A 37 -11.41 -4.27 -4.92
N PHE A 38 -10.16 -4.76 -4.88
CA PHE A 38 -9.44 -5.24 -6.06
C PHE A 38 -9.31 -6.76 -6.13
N LEU A 39 -9.23 -7.44 -4.98
CA LEU A 39 -8.87 -8.87 -4.91
C LEU A 39 -10.04 -9.77 -4.51
N THR A 40 -11.20 -9.19 -4.20
CA THR A 40 -12.41 -9.94 -3.83
C THR A 40 -13.39 -9.94 -4.99
N ILE A 41 -13.84 -11.14 -5.39
CA ILE A 41 -14.88 -11.28 -6.42
C ILE A 41 -16.12 -10.48 -6.02
N GLY A 42 -16.59 -9.62 -6.93
CA GLY A 42 -17.71 -8.71 -6.69
C GLY A 42 -17.30 -7.38 -6.03
N GLY A 43 -16.02 -7.18 -5.73
CA GLY A 43 -15.46 -5.90 -5.30
C GLY A 43 -15.62 -4.80 -6.37
N PRO A 44 -15.79 -3.53 -5.99
CA PRO A 44 -16.05 -2.44 -6.94
C PRO A 44 -14.97 -2.24 -8.01
N LEU A 45 -13.73 -2.63 -7.72
CA LEU A 45 -12.55 -2.48 -8.59
C LEU A 45 -11.91 -3.85 -8.89
N HIS A 46 -12.68 -4.93 -8.75
CA HIS A 46 -12.19 -6.28 -8.94
C HIS A 46 -11.59 -6.45 -10.34
N ASN A 47 -10.36 -6.95 -10.40
CA ASN A 47 -9.68 -7.26 -11.65
C ASN A 47 -9.30 -8.75 -11.68
N PRO A 48 -9.89 -9.58 -12.55
CA PRO A 48 -9.56 -11.01 -12.67
C PRO A 48 -8.06 -11.26 -12.95
N ASP A 49 -7.35 -10.32 -13.58
CA ASP A 49 -5.90 -10.46 -13.79
C ASP A 49 -5.12 -10.51 -12.46
N HIS A 50 -5.72 -10.12 -11.33
CA HIS A 50 -5.11 -10.14 -10.00
C HIS A 50 -5.44 -11.40 -9.18
N ASP A 51 -6.16 -12.39 -9.72
CA ASP A 51 -6.56 -13.60 -8.98
C ASP A 51 -5.35 -14.33 -8.37
N HIS A 52 -4.23 -14.36 -9.09
CA HIS A 52 -2.97 -14.94 -8.61
C HIS A 52 -2.43 -14.28 -7.31
N ILE A 53 -2.70 -13.00 -7.08
CA ILE A 53 -2.32 -12.29 -5.85
C ILE A 53 -3.22 -12.73 -4.69
N ALA A 54 -4.52 -12.90 -4.95
CA ALA A 54 -5.49 -13.36 -3.96
C ALA A 54 -5.18 -14.81 -3.53
N GLU A 55 -4.82 -15.68 -4.47
CA GLU A 55 -4.35 -17.05 -4.18
C GLU A 55 -3.10 -17.04 -3.28
N MET A 56 -2.08 -16.25 -3.63
CA MET A 56 -0.85 -16.17 -2.82
C MET A 56 -1.10 -15.60 -1.42
N LEU A 57 -2.00 -14.63 -1.28
CA LEU A 57 -2.43 -14.08 0.01
C LEU A 57 -3.20 -15.11 0.85
N HIS A 58 -4.02 -15.95 0.21
CA HIS A 58 -4.74 -17.02 0.90
C HIS A 58 -3.77 -18.07 1.47
N ASP A 59 -2.72 -18.40 0.72
CA ASP A 59 -1.68 -19.34 1.15
C ASP A 59 -0.76 -18.74 2.23
N ASN A 60 -0.49 -17.43 2.15
CA ASN A 60 0.36 -16.72 3.10
C ASN A 60 -0.10 -15.26 3.29
N GLU A 61 -0.68 -14.96 4.44
CA GLU A 61 -1.14 -13.61 4.79
C GLU A 61 0.00 -12.57 4.84
N GLU A 62 1.25 -13.01 5.00
CA GLU A 62 2.45 -12.14 5.01
C GLU A 62 3.00 -11.87 3.59
N PHE A 63 2.41 -12.46 2.54
CA PHE A 63 2.89 -12.33 1.16
C PHE A 63 2.90 -10.87 0.66
N LEU A 64 1.91 -10.07 1.07
CA LEU A 64 1.75 -8.69 0.64
C LEU A 64 1.49 -7.80 1.86
N ALA A 65 2.28 -6.73 1.97
CA ALA A 65 2.13 -5.72 2.99
C ALA A 65 2.15 -4.32 2.37
N PHE A 66 1.55 -3.37 3.07
CA PHE A 66 1.48 -1.97 2.64
C PHE A 66 2.07 -1.06 3.71
N ALA A 67 2.74 0.00 3.25
CA ALA A 67 3.21 1.08 4.09
C ALA A 67 2.93 2.43 3.43
N TRP A 68 2.61 3.41 4.24
CA TRP A 68 2.60 4.82 3.87
C TRP A 68 4.01 5.38 3.96
N ALA A 69 4.37 6.24 3.01
CA ALA A 69 5.58 7.04 3.07
C ALA A 69 5.21 8.49 3.42
N SER A 70 6.03 9.16 4.24
CA SER A 70 5.82 10.57 4.60
C SER A 70 5.84 11.51 3.39
N SER A 71 6.63 11.18 2.37
CA SER A 71 6.73 11.97 1.14
C SER A 71 6.95 11.06 -0.07
N ALA A 72 6.49 11.54 -1.24
CA ALA A 72 6.81 10.90 -2.51
C ALA A 72 8.27 11.15 -2.89
N TYR A 73 8.90 10.21 -3.60
CA TYR A 73 10.23 10.43 -4.15
C TYR A 73 10.16 11.36 -5.37
N THR A 74 10.91 12.46 -5.37
CA THR A 74 10.95 13.40 -6.49
C THR A 74 12.35 13.55 -7.08
N ARG A 75 12.45 13.50 -8.41
CA ARG A 75 13.70 13.78 -9.15
C ARG A 75 13.38 14.43 -10.50
N ALA A 76 14.10 15.50 -10.84
CA ALA A 76 13.98 16.18 -12.15
C ALA A 76 12.51 16.52 -12.53
N LYS A 77 11.75 17.10 -11.59
CA LYS A 77 10.31 17.42 -11.74
C LYS A 77 9.39 16.22 -11.99
N ARG A 78 9.87 15.00 -11.75
CA ARG A 78 9.07 13.76 -11.77
C ARG A 78 8.90 13.27 -10.34
N MET A 79 7.78 12.62 -10.08
CA MET A 79 7.40 12.10 -8.76
C MET A 79 6.99 10.63 -8.88
N VAL A 80 7.45 9.80 -7.94
CA VAL A 80 7.02 8.42 -7.77
C VAL A 80 5.99 8.37 -6.63
N LEU A 81 4.73 8.08 -6.95
CA LEU A 81 3.61 8.09 -6.00
C LEU A 81 3.48 6.79 -5.19
N GLY A 82 4.16 5.73 -5.63
CA GLY A 82 4.18 4.43 -4.97
C GLY A 82 5.23 3.53 -5.62
N GLN A 83 5.76 2.60 -4.84
CA GLN A 83 6.68 1.57 -5.31
C GLN A 83 6.23 0.22 -4.73
N CYS A 84 6.56 -0.85 -5.44
CA CYS A 84 6.36 -2.22 -4.99
C CYS A 84 7.68 -2.95 -5.16
N GLU A 85 8.11 -3.66 -4.13
CA GLU A 85 9.35 -4.44 -4.14
C GLU A 85 9.11 -5.83 -3.57
N LYS A 86 9.82 -6.82 -4.11
CA LYS A 86 9.85 -8.16 -3.53
C LYS A 86 10.91 -8.18 -2.43
N VAL A 87 10.47 -8.09 -1.18
CA VAL A 87 11.36 -8.22 -0.03
C VAL A 87 11.75 -9.69 0.17
N MET A 88 13.05 -9.97 0.30
CA MET A 88 13.53 -11.25 0.80
C MET A 88 13.98 -11.04 2.25
N PHE A 89 13.23 -11.59 3.19
CA PHE A 89 13.67 -11.63 4.59
C PHE A 89 14.78 -12.68 4.69
N GLN A 90 16.00 -12.25 5.04
CA GLN A 90 17.07 -13.19 5.39
C GLN A 90 16.71 -13.79 6.75
N GLN A 91 16.39 -15.09 6.79
CA GLN A 91 16.27 -15.87 8.03
C GLN A 91 17.64 -16.34 8.50
#